data_AF-A0A8X6J661-F1
#
_entry.id   AF-A0A8X6J661-F1
#
_cell.length_a   1.000
_cell.length_b   1.000
_cell.length_c   1.000
_cell.angle_alpha   90.00
_cell.angle_beta   90.00
_cell.angle_gamma   90.00
#
_symmetry.space_group_name_H-M   'P 1'
#
loop_
_entity.id
_entity.type
_entity.pdbx_description
1 polymer ?
#
loop_
_entity_poly.entity_id
_entity_poly.type
_entity_poly.pdbx_seq_one_letter_code
_entity_poly.pdbx_strand_id
1 'polypeptide(L)'
;MIGGWNISGEFNIKDWDFQKALELNNHYFKAESLFLWAVLADFKNTTRNILAVNQNSLILESRDNYLNKTMDGKVISAYLAHMTKVGVLLGGEENATRLQMQDVLEFKMKLAEILVPDEEQADHNKLYRKLTVSQLQEVAPFIYWRHYFNSAFKQVDREIKSSEPVMVLALDYLKKLSKLVTQYLSNAQGQV
;
A
#
# COMPACT_ATOMS: atom_id res chain seq x y z
N MET A 1 18.08 6.51 2.59
CA MET A 1 17.48 5.52 3.52
C MET A 1 15.98 5.73 3.56
N ILE A 2 15.18 4.66 3.66
CA ILE A 2 13.69 4.72 3.74
C ILE A 2 13.15 5.23 5.09
N GLY A 3 14.00 5.87 5.91
CA GLY A 3 13.65 6.33 7.26
C GLY A 3 14.04 5.37 8.39
N GLY A 4 14.65 4.22 8.07
CA GLY A 4 15.00 3.19 9.05
C GLY A 4 13.80 2.29 9.40
N TRP A 5 14.01 1.34 10.29
CA TRP A 5 12.97 0.46 10.82
C TRP A 5 13.10 0.43 12.34
N ASN A 6 11.99 0.58 13.07
CA ASN A 6 11.99 0.62 14.53
C ASN A 6 12.66 -0.61 15.19
N ILE A 7 12.67 -1.74 14.49
CA ILE A 7 13.35 -2.97 14.92
C ILE A 7 14.88 -2.78 15.04
N SER A 8 15.48 -1.91 14.23
CA SER A 8 16.93 -1.68 14.20
C SER A 8 17.42 -0.55 15.14
N GLY A 9 16.52 0.05 15.93
CA GLY A 9 16.86 1.01 17.00
C GLY A 9 17.16 2.45 16.57
N GLU A 10 17.43 2.73 15.30
CA GLU A 10 17.73 4.09 14.80
C GLU A 10 16.51 4.87 14.30
N PHE A 11 15.29 4.37 14.52
CA PHE A 11 14.07 5.00 14.03
C PHE A 11 13.60 6.14 14.93
N ASN A 12 13.39 7.32 14.35
CA ASN A 12 12.73 8.44 15.01
C ASN A 12 11.46 8.81 14.24
N ILE A 13 10.30 8.54 14.83
CA ILE A 13 9.01 8.88 14.25
C ILE A 13 8.86 10.37 13.93
N LYS A 14 9.49 11.26 14.71
CA LYS A 14 9.39 12.71 14.50
C LYS A 14 10.04 13.16 13.19
N ASP A 15 11.03 12.39 12.72
CA ASP A 15 11.75 12.66 11.48
C ASP A 15 11.16 11.86 10.30
N TRP A 16 10.21 10.96 10.58
CA TRP A 16 9.60 10.10 9.59
C TRP A 16 8.43 10.78 8.88
N ASP A 17 8.45 10.69 7.55
CA ASP A 17 7.44 11.26 6.67
C ASP A 17 6.86 10.12 5.84
N PHE A 18 5.61 9.76 6.13
CA PHE A 18 4.91 8.66 5.48
C PHE A 18 4.85 8.83 3.94
N GLN A 19 4.60 10.05 3.45
CA GLN A 19 4.54 10.35 2.02
C GLN A 19 5.88 10.06 1.35
N LYS A 20 6.98 10.60 1.93
CA LYS A 20 8.32 10.40 1.37
C LYS A 20 8.77 8.94 1.45
N ALA A 21 8.45 8.25 2.54
CA ALA A 21 8.76 6.83 2.69
C ALA A 21 8.05 6.00 1.62
N LEU A 22 6.76 6.27 1.37
CA LEU A 22 5.98 5.58 0.35
C LEU A 22 6.48 5.89 -1.06
N GLU A 23 6.78 7.15 -1.37
CA GLU A 23 7.36 7.55 -2.66
C GLU A 23 8.71 6.86 -2.93
N LEU A 24 9.59 6.84 -1.93
CA LEU A 24 10.90 6.20 -2.07
C LEU A 24 10.74 4.68 -2.26
N ASN A 25 9.87 4.05 -1.48
CA ASN A 25 9.59 2.62 -1.60
C ASN A 25 9.01 2.25 -2.98
N ASN A 26 7.98 2.97 -3.42
CA ASN A 26 7.24 2.64 -4.64
C ASN A 26 7.97 3.08 -5.92
N HIS A 27 8.64 4.25 -5.93
CA HIS A 27 9.26 4.79 -7.14
C HIS A 27 10.73 4.40 -7.32
N TYR A 28 11.49 4.37 -6.24
CA TYR A 28 12.93 4.10 -6.31
C TYR A 28 13.24 2.61 -6.14
N PHE A 29 12.70 1.99 -5.10
CA PHE A 29 12.90 0.55 -4.86
C PHE A 29 11.96 -0.34 -5.66
N LYS A 30 10.94 0.23 -6.30
CA LYS A 30 9.90 -0.51 -7.05
C LYS A 30 9.23 -1.60 -6.22
N ALA A 31 9.22 -1.42 -4.90
CA ALA A 31 8.48 -2.26 -3.99
C ALA A 31 7.10 -1.65 -3.87
N GLU A 32 6.09 -2.28 -4.45
CA GLU A 32 4.74 -1.71 -4.46
C GLU A 32 4.12 -1.91 -3.07
N SER A 33 3.94 -0.82 -2.32
CA SER A 33 3.30 -0.83 -0.99
C SER A 33 1.93 -0.17 -1.03
N LEU A 34 0.98 -0.79 -0.33
CA LEU A 34 -0.42 -0.34 -0.14
C LEU A 34 -1.28 -0.24 -1.41
N PHE A 35 -0.74 0.14 -2.57
CA PHE A 35 -1.47 0.17 -3.84
C PHE A 35 -0.49 0.00 -5.00
N LEU A 36 -1.04 -0.38 -6.15
CA LEU A 36 -0.30 -0.46 -7.41
C LEU A 36 -0.58 0.77 -8.25
N TRP A 37 0.43 1.24 -8.96
CA TRP A 37 0.22 2.27 -9.97
C TRP A 37 1.17 2.09 -11.16
N ALA A 38 0.68 2.44 -12.35
CA ALA A 38 1.46 2.36 -13.58
C ALA A 38 0.89 3.28 -14.66
N VAL A 39 1.62 3.43 -15.76
CA VAL A 39 1.09 4.00 -17.01
C VAL A 39 0.69 2.84 -17.92
N LEU A 40 -0.61 2.70 -18.16
CA LEU A 40 -1.17 1.60 -18.97
C LEU A 40 -1.99 2.16 -20.13
N ALA A 41 -2.31 1.31 -21.11
CA ALA A 41 -3.32 1.65 -22.12
C ALA A 41 -4.68 1.88 -21.45
N ASP A 42 -5.40 2.91 -21.85
CA ASP A 42 -6.76 3.17 -21.35
C ASP A 42 -7.71 2.06 -21.86
N PHE A 43 -8.33 1.32 -20.94
CA PHE A 43 -9.21 0.20 -21.27
C PHE A 43 -10.41 0.60 -22.15
N LYS A 44 -10.81 1.88 -22.14
CA LYS A 44 -11.87 2.42 -23.00
C LYS A 44 -11.36 3.14 -24.23
N ASN A 45 -10.06 3.39 -24.33
CA ASN A 45 -9.43 3.95 -25.53
C ASN A 45 -7.95 3.55 -25.61
N THR A 46 -7.67 2.41 -26.25
CA THR A 46 -6.33 1.83 -26.32
C THR A 46 -5.32 2.63 -27.14
N THR A 47 -5.75 3.68 -27.84
CA THR A 47 -4.85 4.59 -28.59
C THR A 47 -4.07 5.56 -27.68
N ARG A 48 -4.42 5.63 -26.39
CA ARG A 48 -3.76 6.49 -25.41
C ARG A 48 -3.39 5.72 -24.15
N ASN A 49 -2.36 6.23 -23.47
CA ASN A 49 -1.99 5.78 -22.14
C ASN A 49 -2.62 6.66 -21.06
N ILE A 50 -2.85 6.08 -19.88
CA ILE A 50 -3.45 6.72 -18.72
C ILE A 50 -2.73 6.26 -17.45
N LEU A 51 -2.69 7.12 -16.42
CA LEU A 51 -2.32 6.69 -15.08
C LEU A 51 -3.34 5.67 -14.59
N ALA A 52 -2.88 4.51 -14.15
CA ALA A 52 -3.70 3.47 -13.58
C ALA A 52 -3.36 3.30 -12.10
N VAL A 53 -4.37 3.18 -11.25
CA VAL A 53 -4.22 2.84 -9.82
C VAL A 53 -5.11 1.65 -9.51
N ASN A 54 -4.53 0.66 -8.82
CA ASN A 54 -5.23 -0.54 -8.38
C ASN A 54 -4.86 -0.90 -6.93
N GLN A 55 -5.57 -1.85 -6.35
CA GLN A 55 -5.17 -2.45 -5.08
C GLN A 55 -3.89 -3.27 -5.23
N ASN A 56 -3.14 -3.40 -4.13
CA ASN A 56 -1.98 -4.28 -4.07
C ASN A 56 -2.38 -5.74 -3.83
N SER A 57 -1.53 -6.67 -4.24
CA SER A 57 -1.66 -8.09 -3.90
C SER A 57 -1.15 -8.37 -2.49
N LEU A 58 -1.63 -9.45 -1.90
CA LEU A 58 -1.11 -9.96 -0.63
C LEU A 58 0.03 -10.94 -0.88
N ILE A 59 0.94 -11.04 0.09
CA ILE A 59 2.09 -11.95 0.02
C ILE A 59 1.66 -13.42 0.20
N LEU A 60 0.65 -13.69 1.03
CA LEU A 60 0.05 -15.02 1.07
C LEU A 60 -0.91 -15.15 -0.11
N GLU A 61 -0.87 -16.31 -0.77
CA GLU A 61 -1.45 -16.55 -2.11
C GLU A 61 -2.95 -16.25 -2.23
N SER A 62 -3.71 -16.23 -1.13
CA SER A 62 -5.10 -15.82 -1.14
C SER A 62 -5.42 -14.87 0.02
N ARG A 63 -6.39 -13.99 -0.20
CA ARG A 63 -7.06 -13.19 0.85
C ARG A 63 -7.60 -14.08 1.96
N ASP A 64 -8.12 -15.25 1.60
CA ASP A 64 -8.74 -16.19 2.54
C ASP A 64 -7.74 -16.73 3.57
N ASN A 65 -6.44 -16.83 3.21
CA ASN A 65 -5.39 -17.22 4.15
C ASN A 65 -5.26 -16.26 5.35
N TYR A 66 -5.67 -15.01 5.20
CA TYR A 66 -5.69 -14.03 6.30
C TYR A 66 -7.02 -14.03 7.08
N LEU A 67 -8.12 -14.44 6.45
CA LEU A 67 -9.46 -14.36 7.02
C LEU A 67 -9.88 -15.64 7.73
N ASN A 68 -9.37 -16.81 7.32
CA ASN A 68 -9.74 -18.10 7.87
C ASN A 68 -8.84 -18.53 9.05
N LYS A 69 -9.28 -18.18 10.26
CA LYS A 69 -8.50 -18.41 11.50
C LYS A 69 -8.29 -19.89 11.87
N THR A 70 -9.11 -20.82 11.38
CA THR A 70 -9.09 -22.23 11.79
C THR A 70 -8.26 -23.12 10.87
N MET A 71 -8.20 -22.82 9.56
CA MET A 71 -7.42 -23.61 8.59
C MET A 71 -5.99 -23.09 8.42
N ASP A 72 -5.80 -21.77 8.52
CA ASP A 72 -4.53 -21.10 8.19
C ASP A 72 -3.69 -20.69 9.40
N GLY A 73 -4.07 -21.14 10.60
CA GLY A 73 -3.32 -20.84 11.83
C GLY A 73 -1.84 -21.26 11.75
N LYS A 74 -1.52 -22.35 11.04
CA LYS A 74 -0.13 -22.78 10.79
C LYS A 74 0.60 -21.87 9.81
N VAL A 75 -0.06 -21.45 8.73
CA VAL A 75 0.52 -20.56 7.70
C VAL A 75 0.79 -19.19 8.30
N ILE A 76 -0.17 -18.63 9.02
CA ILE A 76 -0.04 -17.34 9.70
C ILE A 76 1.04 -17.40 10.80
N SER A 77 1.10 -18.48 11.57
CA SER A 77 2.15 -18.66 12.58
C SER A 77 3.55 -18.77 11.95
N ALA A 78 3.68 -19.52 10.85
CA ALA A 78 4.93 -19.61 10.11
C ALA A 78 5.34 -18.27 9.50
N TYR A 79 4.38 -17.50 9.00
CA TYR A 79 4.61 -16.17 8.46
C TYR A 79 5.09 -15.19 9.53
N LEU A 80 4.47 -15.18 10.71
CA LEU A 80 4.92 -14.40 11.85
C LEU A 80 6.34 -14.79 12.28
N ALA A 81 6.63 -16.09 12.37
CA ALA A 81 7.96 -16.58 12.70
C ALA A 81 9.00 -16.17 11.66
N HIS A 82 8.65 -16.19 10.37
CA HIS A 82 9.52 -15.74 9.29
C HIS A 82 9.82 -14.25 9.39
N MET A 83 8.81 -13.40 9.53
CA MET A 83 8.98 -11.95 9.69
C MET A 83 9.85 -11.63 10.91
N THR A 84 9.62 -12.34 12.04
CA THR A 84 10.43 -12.19 13.26
C THR A 84 11.89 -12.56 13.00
N LYS A 85 12.13 -13.68 12.34
CA LYS A 85 13.50 -14.14 12.03
C LYS A 85 14.24 -13.13 11.15
N VAL A 86 13.58 -12.56 10.15
CA VAL A 86 14.17 -11.52 9.28
C VAL A 86 14.50 -10.27 10.08
N GLY A 87 13.60 -9.81 10.96
CA GLY A 87 13.85 -8.64 11.82
C GLY A 87 15.05 -8.84 12.77
N VAL A 88 15.18 -10.03 13.37
CA VAL A 88 16.33 -10.37 14.22
C VAL A 88 17.64 -10.39 13.43
N LEU A 89 17.64 -10.97 12.22
CA LEU A 89 18.81 -10.96 11.33
C LEU A 89 19.22 -9.54 10.90
N LEU A 90 18.29 -8.59 10.93
CA LEU A 90 18.52 -7.17 10.63
C LEU A 90 18.84 -6.33 11.88
N GLY A 91 19.10 -6.98 13.03
CA GLY A 91 19.60 -6.34 14.25
C GLY A 91 18.57 -6.13 15.35
N GLY A 92 17.34 -6.64 15.19
CA GLY A 92 16.30 -6.57 16.21
C GLY A 92 16.48 -7.52 17.39
N GLU A 93 16.02 -7.11 18.57
CA GLU A 93 15.84 -8.02 19.71
C GLU A 93 14.61 -8.90 19.47
N GLU A 94 14.71 -10.20 19.73
CA GLU A 94 13.71 -11.19 19.28
C GLU A 94 12.30 -10.93 19.82
N ASN A 95 12.14 -10.65 21.12
CA ASN A 95 10.82 -10.45 21.71
C ASN A 95 10.16 -9.15 21.22
N ALA A 96 10.93 -8.05 21.20
CA ALA A 96 10.47 -6.76 20.69
C ALA A 96 10.12 -6.85 19.20
N THR A 97 10.96 -7.53 18.41
CA THR A 97 10.72 -7.78 16.98
C THR A 97 9.43 -8.58 16.79
N ARG A 98 9.22 -9.63 17.59
CA ARG A 98 8.02 -10.48 17.47
C ARG A 98 6.74 -9.69 17.74
N LEU A 99 6.73 -8.82 18.75
CA LEU A 99 5.58 -7.96 19.06
C LEU A 99 5.28 -7.01 17.89
N GLN A 100 6.30 -6.33 17.36
CA GLN A 100 6.10 -5.46 16.19
C GLN A 100 5.60 -6.24 14.96
N MET A 101 6.08 -7.48 14.75
CA MET A 101 5.60 -8.32 13.63
C MET A 101 4.17 -8.81 13.83
N GLN A 102 3.67 -8.90 15.07
CA GLN A 102 2.26 -9.13 15.34
C GLN A 102 1.41 -7.92 14.93
N ASP A 103 1.87 -6.71 15.23
CA ASP A 103 1.18 -5.47 14.82
C ASP A 103 1.14 -5.33 13.29
N VAL A 104 2.26 -5.61 12.61
CA VAL A 104 2.32 -5.67 11.14
C VAL A 104 1.36 -6.72 10.58
N LEU A 105 1.27 -7.88 11.20
CA LEU A 105 0.35 -8.93 10.78
C LEU A 105 -1.11 -8.51 10.96
N GLU A 106 -1.46 -7.87 12.08
CA GLU A 106 -2.81 -7.35 12.32
C GLU A 106 -3.19 -6.30 11.27
N PHE A 107 -2.27 -5.38 10.95
CA PHE A 107 -2.47 -4.42 9.86
C PHE A 107 -2.71 -5.12 8.53
N LYS A 108 -1.94 -6.16 8.20
CA LYS A 108 -2.13 -6.97 6.99
C LYS A 108 -3.47 -7.69 6.95
N MET A 109 -3.98 -8.17 8.09
CA MET A 109 -5.31 -8.77 8.17
C MET A 109 -6.41 -7.73 7.87
N LYS A 110 -6.34 -6.53 8.47
CA LYS A 110 -7.27 -5.43 8.15
C LYS A 110 -7.19 -5.00 6.70
N LEU A 111 -5.99 -5.01 6.12
CA LEU A 111 -5.78 -4.73 4.70
C LEU A 111 -6.45 -5.80 3.82
N ALA A 112 -6.33 -7.08 4.20
CA ALA A 112 -6.96 -8.18 3.48
C ALA A 112 -8.49 -8.09 3.48
N GLU A 113 -9.10 -7.65 4.59
CA GLU A 113 -10.56 -7.46 4.70
C GLU A 113 -11.12 -6.49 3.65
N ILE A 114 -10.35 -5.45 3.29
CA ILE A 114 -10.80 -4.37 2.41
C ILE A 114 -10.50 -4.58 0.93
N LEU A 115 -9.71 -5.61 0.57
CA LEU A 115 -9.41 -5.96 -0.82
C LEU A 115 -10.67 -6.41 -1.57
N VAL A 116 -10.72 -6.04 -2.85
CA VAL A 116 -11.66 -6.58 -3.82
C VAL A 116 -11.32 -8.06 -4.07
N PRO A 117 -12.26 -8.99 -3.89
CA PRO A 117 -12.05 -10.41 -4.17
C PRO A 117 -11.63 -10.68 -5.62
N ASP A 118 -10.85 -11.72 -5.87
CA ASP A 118 -10.34 -12.04 -7.21
C ASP A 118 -11.46 -12.32 -8.23
N GLU A 119 -12.58 -12.90 -7.77
CA GLU A 119 -13.77 -13.11 -8.60
C GLU A 119 -14.36 -11.80 -9.14
N GLU A 120 -14.35 -10.75 -8.32
CA GLU A 120 -14.82 -9.41 -8.71
C GLU A 120 -13.78 -8.66 -9.56
N GLN A 121 -12.49 -8.96 -9.36
CA GLN A 121 -11.40 -8.39 -10.17
C GLN A 121 -11.46 -8.79 -11.64
N ALA A 122 -12.01 -9.97 -11.97
CA ALA A 122 -12.09 -10.44 -13.36
C ALA A 122 -12.96 -9.53 -14.26
N ASP A 123 -13.89 -8.75 -13.71
CA ASP A 123 -14.75 -7.83 -14.46
C ASP A 123 -14.18 -6.40 -14.46
N HIS A 124 -13.12 -6.20 -15.25
CA HIS A 124 -12.46 -4.89 -15.39
C HIS A 124 -13.43 -3.77 -15.81
N ASN A 125 -14.51 -4.09 -16.54
CA ASN A 125 -15.49 -3.09 -16.96
C ASN A 125 -16.32 -2.57 -15.79
N LYS A 126 -16.69 -3.45 -14.85
CA LYS A 126 -17.38 -3.04 -13.61
C LYS A 126 -16.50 -2.21 -12.69
N LEU A 127 -15.21 -2.50 -12.66
CA LEU A 127 -14.24 -1.82 -11.79
C LEU A 127 -13.72 -0.50 -12.37
N TYR A 128 -13.72 -0.35 -13.69
CA TYR A 128 -13.23 0.86 -14.36
C TYR A 128 -13.94 2.12 -13.85
N ARG A 129 -13.19 2.99 -13.18
CA ARG A 129 -13.59 4.36 -12.86
C ARG A 129 -12.56 5.32 -13.44
N LYS A 130 -13.02 6.38 -14.10
CA LYS A 130 -12.15 7.44 -14.58
C LYS A 130 -12.34 8.67 -13.71
N LEU A 131 -11.30 9.05 -12.99
CA LEU A 131 -11.27 10.22 -12.11
C LEU A 131 -10.20 11.19 -12.59
N THR A 132 -10.22 12.43 -12.14
CA THR A 132 -9.03 13.30 -12.18
C THR A 132 -8.17 13.07 -10.94
N VAL A 133 -6.92 13.53 -10.96
CA VAL A 133 -6.06 13.53 -9.76
C VAL A 133 -6.72 14.30 -8.59
N SER A 134 -7.43 15.40 -8.86
CA SER A 134 -8.18 16.12 -7.81
C SER A 134 -9.33 15.30 -7.22
N GLN A 135 -10.09 14.60 -8.06
CA GLN A 135 -11.16 13.71 -7.58
C GLN A 135 -10.61 12.51 -6.81
N LEU A 136 -9.46 11.97 -7.23
CA LEU A 136 -8.75 10.93 -6.49
C LEU A 136 -8.33 11.43 -5.10
N GLN A 137 -7.84 12.67 -5.01
CA GLN A 137 -7.50 13.31 -3.75
C GLN A 137 -8.70 13.41 -2.80
N GLU A 138 -9.89 13.72 -3.31
CA GLU A 138 -11.12 13.82 -2.51
C GLU A 138 -11.57 12.46 -1.95
N VAL A 139 -11.46 11.38 -2.74
CA VAL A 139 -11.97 10.06 -2.33
C VAL A 139 -10.97 9.25 -1.50
N ALA A 140 -9.67 9.51 -1.62
CA ALA A 140 -8.62 8.78 -0.92
C ALA A 140 -7.49 9.70 -0.41
N PRO A 141 -7.76 10.61 0.55
CA PRO A 141 -6.83 11.65 0.99
C PRO A 141 -5.68 11.19 1.91
N PHE A 142 -5.26 9.92 1.90
CA PHE A 142 -4.17 9.43 2.77
C PHE A 142 -2.76 9.83 2.30
N ILE A 143 -2.64 10.28 1.06
CA ILE A 143 -1.42 10.86 0.48
C ILE A 143 -1.77 12.07 -0.39
N TYR A 144 -0.76 12.88 -0.70
CA TYR A 144 -0.86 13.95 -1.68
C TYR A 144 -0.61 13.38 -3.09
N TRP A 145 -1.67 12.93 -3.76
CA TRP A 145 -1.57 12.19 -5.03
C TRP A 145 -0.85 12.94 -6.14
N ARG A 146 -1.11 14.24 -6.29
CA ARG A 146 -0.41 15.04 -7.30
C ARG A 146 1.09 15.10 -7.01
N HIS A 147 1.49 15.27 -5.75
CA HIS A 147 2.90 15.26 -5.36
C HIS A 147 3.52 13.88 -5.61
N TYR A 148 2.83 12.82 -5.18
CA TYR A 148 3.23 11.44 -5.40
C TYR A 148 3.55 11.17 -6.88
N PHE A 149 2.61 11.44 -7.79
CA PHE A 149 2.86 11.24 -9.22
C PHE A 149 3.98 12.14 -9.74
N ASN A 150 4.02 13.43 -9.40
CA ASN A 150 5.10 14.31 -9.85
C ASN A 150 6.49 13.85 -9.38
N SER A 151 6.60 13.24 -8.19
CA SER A 151 7.87 12.70 -7.71
C SER A 151 8.42 11.59 -8.62
N ALA A 152 7.54 10.76 -9.21
CA ALA A 152 7.92 9.74 -10.17
C ALA A 152 8.24 10.31 -11.56
N PHE A 153 7.38 11.22 -12.05
CA PHE A 153 7.51 11.77 -13.41
C PHE A 153 8.61 12.83 -13.55
N LYS A 154 9.19 13.30 -12.44
CA LYS A 154 10.38 14.17 -12.46
C LYS A 154 11.54 13.56 -13.25
N GLN A 155 11.67 12.24 -13.27
CA GLN A 155 12.73 11.54 -14.02
C GLN A 155 12.60 11.69 -15.55
N VAL A 156 11.42 12.06 -16.03
CA VAL A 156 11.10 12.21 -17.46
C VAL A 156 10.62 13.62 -17.81
N ASP A 157 10.89 14.59 -16.94
CA ASP A 157 10.55 16.01 -17.09
C ASP A 157 9.08 16.27 -17.48
N ARG A 158 8.16 15.51 -16.86
CA ARG A 158 6.71 15.66 -17.08
C ARG A 158 6.01 16.08 -15.81
N GLU A 159 5.22 17.13 -15.91
CA GLU A 159 4.34 17.57 -14.83
C GLU A 159 2.97 16.87 -14.92
N ILE A 160 2.50 16.36 -13.78
CA ILE A 160 1.14 15.86 -13.59
C ILE A 160 0.26 16.96 -12.99
N LYS A 161 -0.78 17.34 -13.73
CA LYS A 161 -1.75 18.37 -13.31
C LYS A 161 -2.87 17.76 -12.49
N SER A 162 -3.57 18.58 -11.70
CA SER A 162 -4.74 18.14 -10.92
C SER A 162 -5.89 17.62 -11.81
N SER A 163 -5.96 18.08 -13.06
CA SER A 163 -6.94 17.64 -14.06
C SER A 163 -6.52 16.37 -14.81
N GLU A 164 -5.32 15.83 -14.56
CA GLU A 164 -4.83 14.63 -15.26
C GLU A 164 -5.79 13.46 -14.98
N PRO A 165 -6.24 12.72 -16.02
CA PRO A 165 -7.12 11.59 -15.83
C PRO A 165 -6.37 10.37 -15.26
N VAL A 166 -7.03 9.68 -14.35
CA VAL A 166 -6.58 8.46 -13.69
C VAL A 166 -7.66 7.38 -13.84
N MET A 167 -7.26 6.22 -14.36
CA MET A 167 -8.04 4.99 -14.35
C MET A 167 -7.88 4.32 -12.99
N VAL A 168 -8.96 4.25 -12.22
CA VAL A 168 -8.99 3.60 -10.90
C VAL A 168 -9.74 2.27 -11.04
N LEU A 169 -9.06 1.18 -10.72
CA LEU A 169 -9.58 -0.19 -10.82
C LEU A 169 -10.02 -0.78 -9.46
N ALA A 170 -9.78 -0.08 -8.35
CA ALA A 170 -10.22 -0.50 -7.03
C ALA A 170 -10.65 0.71 -6.18
N LEU A 171 -11.69 1.43 -6.63
CA LEU A 171 -12.10 2.69 -5.98
C LEU A 171 -12.51 2.51 -4.52
N ASP A 172 -13.32 1.48 -4.23
CA ASP A 172 -13.81 1.24 -2.87
C ASP A 172 -12.69 0.75 -1.94
N TYR A 173 -11.73 0.00 -2.47
CA TYR A 173 -10.49 -0.32 -1.77
C TYR A 173 -9.74 0.95 -1.39
N LEU A 174 -9.47 1.86 -2.33
CA LEU A 174 -8.71 3.09 -2.04
C LEU A 174 -9.40 3.97 -0.99
N LYS A 175 -10.74 4.06 -1.01
CA LYS A 175 -11.51 4.76 0.02
C LYS A 175 -11.33 4.13 1.40
N LYS A 176 -11.41 2.80 1.49
CA LYS A 176 -11.24 2.05 2.75
C LYS A 176 -9.80 2.12 3.25
N LEU A 177 -8.84 1.95 2.34
CA LEU A 177 -7.40 2.09 2.61
C LEU A 177 -7.10 3.47 3.16
N SER A 178 -7.68 4.52 2.58
CA SER A 178 -7.48 5.87 3.07
C SER A 178 -7.91 6.04 4.51
N LYS A 179 -9.06 5.47 4.90
CA LYS A 179 -9.53 5.50 6.29
C LYS A 179 -8.59 4.71 7.21
N LEU A 180 -8.19 3.52 6.79
CA LEU A 180 -7.32 2.63 7.56
C LEU A 180 -5.95 3.28 7.83
N VAL A 181 -5.30 3.81 6.79
CA VAL A 181 -4.00 4.49 6.91
C VAL A 181 -4.10 5.71 7.81
N THR A 182 -5.11 6.58 7.62
CA THR A 182 -5.29 7.75 8.47
C THR A 182 -5.49 7.39 9.95
N GLN A 183 -6.21 6.29 10.24
CA GLN A 183 -6.35 5.77 11.60
C GLN A 183 -5.01 5.37 12.22
N TYR A 184 -4.17 4.64 11.47
CA TYR A 184 -2.85 4.22 11.96
C TYR A 184 -1.89 5.40 12.12
N LEU A 185 -1.91 6.38 11.21
CA LEU A 185 -1.07 7.57 11.31
C LEU A 185 -1.48 8.52 12.46
N SER A 186 -2.77 8.50 12.85
CA SER A 186 -3.29 9.36 13.93
C SER A 186 -3.09 8.75 15.33
N ASN A 187 -2.83 7.45 15.42
CA ASN A 187 -2.64 6.74 16.69
C ASN A 187 -1.14 6.63 17.01
N ALA A 188 -0.71 7.02 18.21
CA ALA A 188 0.68 6.93 18.65
C ALA A 188 1.26 5.48 18.64
N GLN A 189 0.40 4.46 18.59
CA GLN A 189 0.76 3.05 18.46
C GLN A 189 0.87 2.56 17.00
N GLY A 190 0.26 3.26 16.03
CA GLY A 190 0.36 2.93 14.60
C GLY A 190 1.56 3.59 13.90
N GLN A 191 2.32 4.35 14.67
CA GLN A 191 3.57 5.02 14.31
C GLN A 191 4.81 4.23 14.77
N VAL A 192 4.60 3.01 15.26
CA VAL A 192 5.62 2.13 15.87
C VAL A 192 6.20 1.20 14.82
#